data_AF-A0A136P1M3-F1
#
_entry.id   AF-A0A136P1M3-F1
#
_cell.length_a   1.000
_cell.length_b   1.000
_cell.length_c   1.000
_cell.angle_alpha   90.00
_cell.angle_beta   90.00
_cell.angle_gamma   90.00
#
_symmetry.space_group_name_H-M   'P 1'
#
loop_
_entity.id
_entity.type
_entity.pdbx_description
1 polymer ?
#
loop_
_entity_poly.entity_id
_entity_poly.type
_entity_poly.pdbx_seq_one_letter_code
_entity_poly.pdbx_strand_id
1 'polypeptide(L)'
;MALGRDAWKQVRTVLQSVLSEDNPVFRDDKDLQKISLIPVNDVVMCLPAEIGDYTDFYSSREHATNVGIMFRGKDNALMPNWLHIPIGYHGRASSIIVSGTNITRPKGQTKPANSDNPVFGPTKLLDFELETGFFIGPGNS
;
A
#
# COMPACT_ATOMS: atom_id res chain seq x y z
N MET A 1 -16.27 1.01 -3.48
CA MET A 1 -16.02 1.57 -2.12
C MET A 1 -17.06 2.63 -1.74
N ALA A 2 -17.48 3.52 -2.65
CA ALA A 2 -18.41 4.62 -2.38
C ALA A 2 -19.75 4.29 -1.69
N LEU A 3 -20.30 3.07 -1.83
CA LEU A 3 -21.57 2.66 -1.18
C LEU A 3 -21.52 2.62 0.36
N GLY A 4 -20.33 2.75 0.97
CA GLY A 4 -20.18 2.89 2.41
C GLY A 4 -20.38 1.62 3.23
N ARG A 5 -20.24 1.78 4.55
CA ARG A 5 -20.05 0.68 5.50
C ARG A 5 -21.22 -0.31 5.54
N ASP A 6 -22.46 0.16 5.40
CA ASP A 6 -23.64 -0.71 5.50
C ASP A 6 -23.71 -1.68 4.32
N ALA A 7 -23.44 -1.19 3.10
CA ALA A 7 -23.33 -2.05 1.92
C ALA A 7 -22.19 -3.07 2.06
N TRP A 8 -21.02 -2.66 2.57
CA TRP A 8 -19.89 -3.58 2.78
C TRP A 8 -20.22 -4.67 3.80
N LYS A 9 -20.89 -4.31 4.90
CA LYS A 9 -21.34 -5.27 5.92
C LYS A 9 -22.37 -6.23 5.34
N GLN A 10 -23.34 -5.74 4.58
CA GLN A 10 -24.37 -6.57 3.96
C GLN A 10 -23.74 -7.60 3.00
N VAL A 11 -22.86 -7.15 2.09
CA VAL A 11 -22.14 -8.06 1.18
C VAL A 11 -21.32 -9.08 1.96
N ARG A 12 -20.59 -8.65 3.01
CA ARG A 12 -19.82 -9.55 3.86
C ARG A 12 -20.70 -10.61 4.53
N THR A 13 -21.84 -10.22 5.11
CA THR A 13 -22.78 -11.15 5.76
C THR A 13 -23.33 -12.17 4.77
N VAL A 14 -23.71 -11.73 3.57
CA VAL A 14 -24.19 -12.63 2.52
C VAL A 14 -23.08 -13.61 2.10
N LEU A 15 -21.86 -13.12 1.82
CA LEU A 15 -20.74 -13.99 1.44
C LEU A 15 -20.38 -15.00 2.54
N GLN A 16 -20.37 -14.59 3.81
CA GLN A 16 -20.12 -15.50 4.93
C GLN A 16 -21.20 -16.59 5.03
N SER A 17 -22.47 -16.25 4.81
CA SER A 17 -23.57 -17.22 4.83
C SER A 17 -23.50 -18.17 3.63
N VAL A 18 -23.27 -17.64 2.42
CA VAL A 18 -23.21 -18.42 1.18
C VAL A 18 -22.01 -19.38 1.18
N LEU A 19 -20.86 -18.96 1.69
CA LEU A 19 -19.63 -19.76 1.73
C LEU A 19 -19.50 -20.64 2.99
N SER A 20 -20.50 -20.66 3.87
CA SER A 20 -20.50 -21.52 5.06
C SER A 20 -20.68 -22.99 4.70
N GLU A 21 -20.00 -23.88 5.40
CA GLU A 21 -20.19 -25.33 5.28
C GLU A 21 -21.60 -25.79 5.68
N ASP A 22 -22.28 -25.00 6.51
CA ASP A 22 -23.65 -25.25 6.98
C ASP A 22 -24.73 -24.80 5.99
N ASN A 23 -24.38 -24.11 4.91
CA ASN A 23 -25.33 -23.63 3.92
C ASN A 23 -25.38 -24.56 2.69
N PRO A 24 -26.37 -25.48 2.60
CA PRO A 24 -26.44 -26.44 1.52
C PRO A 24 -26.72 -25.80 0.16
N VAL A 25 -27.35 -24.62 0.13
CA VAL A 25 -27.83 -23.98 -1.12
C VAL A 25 -26.67 -23.74 -2.08
N PHE A 26 -25.54 -23.22 -1.58
CA PHE A 26 -24.36 -23.04 -2.41
C PHE A 26 -23.41 -24.23 -2.34
N ARG A 27 -23.24 -24.88 -1.17
CA ARG A 27 -22.33 -26.02 -0.98
C ARG A 27 -22.65 -27.21 -1.90
N ASP A 28 -23.93 -27.45 -2.15
CA ASP A 28 -24.40 -28.63 -2.88
C ASP A 28 -24.72 -28.32 -4.35
N ASP A 29 -24.81 -27.05 -4.73
CA ASP A 29 -25.00 -26.62 -6.12
C ASP A 29 -23.66 -26.60 -6.90
N LYS A 30 -23.33 -27.73 -7.51
CA LYS A 30 -22.07 -27.90 -8.26
C LYS A 30 -22.02 -27.09 -9.55
N ASP A 31 -23.16 -26.85 -10.19
CA ASP A 31 -23.20 -26.06 -11.41
C ASP A 31 -22.93 -24.58 -11.10
N LEU A 32 -23.52 -24.06 -10.02
CA LEU A 32 -23.26 -22.69 -9.55
C LEU A 32 -21.83 -22.51 -9.04
N GLN A 33 -21.28 -23.47 -8.30
CA GLN A 33 -19.86 -23.44 -7.87
C GLN A 33 -18.92 -23.36 -9.07
N LYS A 34 -19.16 -24.17 -10.10
CA LYS A 34 -18.31 -24.24 -11.29
C LYS A 34 -18.20 -22.91 -12.04
N ILE A 35 -19.25 -22.10 -12.02
CA ILE A 35 -19.26 -20.78 -12.68
C ILE A 35 -18.85 -19.63 -11.76
N SER A 36 -18.88 -19.82 -10.43
CA SER A 36 -18.67 -18.74 -9.45
C SER A 36 -17.33 -18.82 -8.70
N LEU A 37 -16.74 -20.00 -8.58
CA LEU A 37 -15.44 -20.21 -7.93
C LEU A 37 -14.38 -20.47 -9.01
N ILE A 38 -13.47 -19.53 -9.17
CA ILE A 38 -12.38 -19.62 -10.13
C ILE A 38 -11.08 -19.87 -9.36
N PRO A 39 -10.28 -20.89 -9.72
CA PRO A 39 -8.98 -21.11 -9.09
C PRO A 39 -8.10 -19.87 -9.22
N VAL A 40 -7.43 -19.48 -8.12
CA VAL A 40 -6.60 -18.27 -8.10
C VAL A 40 -5.44 -18.33 -9.11
N ASN A 41 -4.98 -19.53 -9.46
CA ASN A 41 -3.92 -19.73 -10.46
C ASN A 41 -4.40 -19.52 -11.90
N ASP A 42 -5.72 -19.47 -12.12
CA ASP A 42 -6.33 -19.31 -13.44
C ASP A 42 -6.75 -17.84 -13.70
N VAL A 43 -6.43 -16.92 -12.79
CA VAL A 43 -6.76 -15.50 -12.90
C VAL A 43 -5.51 -14.61 -12.84
N VAL A 44 -5.63 -13.43 -13.44
CA VAL A 44 -4.62 -12.36 -13.34
C VAL A 44 -5.17 -11.30 -12.40
N MET A 45 -4.43 -11.01 -11.33
CA MET A 45 -4.78 -9.95 -10.39
C MET A 45 -4.47 -8.56 -10.97
N CYS A 46 -5.38 -7.62 -10.76
CA CYS A 46 -5.23 -6.23 -11.17
C CYS A 46 -5.13 -5.31 -9.94
N LEU A 47 -4.84 -4.02 -10.16
CA LEU A 47 -5.02 -3.03 -9.10
C LEU A 47 -6.50 -3.03 -8.64
N PRO A 48 -6.76 -3.06 -7.32
CA PRO A 48 -8.12 -3.25 -6.80
C PRO A 48 -9.00 -1.99 -6.85
N ALA A 49 -8.42 -0.84 -7.20
CA ALA A 49 -9.12 0.42 -7.36
C ALA A 49 -8.35 1.36 -8.31
N GLU A 50 -9.07 2.31 -8.91
CA GLU A 50 -8.46 3.50 -9.48
C GLU A 50 -8.08 4.45 -8.34
N ILE A 51 -6.79 4.77 -8.24
CA ILE A 51 -6.25 5.58 -7.13
C ILE A 51 -6.13 7.02 -7.61
N GLY A 52 -6.99 7.89 -7.08
CA GLY A 52 -6.91 9.34 -7.32
C GLY A 52 -5.69 9.94 -6.64
N ASP A 53 -5.67 9.88 -5.30
CA ASP A 53 -4.59 10.38 -4.47
C ASP A 53 -3.96 9.27 -3.62
N TYR A 54 -2.65 9.40 -3.40
CA TYR A 54 -1.88 8.53 -2.51
C TYR A 54 -1.11 9.40 -1.52
N THR A 55 -1.24 9.07 -0.24
CA THR A 55 -0.52 9.72 0.86
C THR A 55 0.31 8.68 1.57
N ASP A 56 1.58 9.00 1.80
CA ASP A 56 2.48 8.21 2.62
C ASP A 56 2.73 8.92 3.96
N PHE A 57 2.69 8.15 5.05
CA PHE A 57 2.81 8.63 6.42
C PHE A 57 4.09 8.13 7.08
N TYR A 58 4.66 8.95 7.95
CA TYR A 58 5.90 8.65 8.64
C TYR A 58 5.70 8.21 10.10
N SER A 59 4.79 7.25 10.31
CA SER A 59 4.19 6.98 11.62
C SER A 59 4.91 5.94 12.49
N SER A 60 5.98 5.30 12.02
CA SER A 60 6.79 4.39 12.85
C SER A 60 7.83 5.18 13.64
N ARG A 61 7.73 5.15 14.97
CA ARG A 61 8.66 5.86 15.87
C ARG A 61 10.07 5.31 15.74
N GLU A 62 10.20 4.00 15.66
CA GLU A 62 11.48 3.31 15.54
C GLU A 62 12.14 3.63 14.22
N HIS A 63 11.38 3.58 13.11
CA HIS A 63 11.87 3.99 11.80
C HIS A 63 12.35 5.45 11.82
N ALA A 64 11.52 6.38 12.31
CA ALA A 64 11.86 7.80 12.42
C ALA A 64 13.09 8.07 13.28
N THR A 65 13.21 7.34 14.39
CA THR A 65 14.35 7.43 15.31
C THR A 65 15.63 6.92 14.64
N ASN A 66 15.58 5.76 13.97
CA ASN A 66 16.73 5.18 13.29
C ASN A 66 17.27 6.09 12.18
N VAL A 67 16.38 6.63 11.34
CA VAL A 67 16.75 7.61 10.31
C VAL A 67 17.32 8.86 10.97
N GLY A 68 16.66 9.38 12.00
CA GLY A 68 17.12 10.53 12.76
C GLY A 68 18.53 10.38 13.32
N ILE A 69 18.85 9.21 13.88
CA ILE A 69 20.19 8.91 14.42
C ILE A 69 21.25 8.99 13.32
N MET A 70 20.98 8.44 12.13
CA MET A 70 21.93 8.46 11.02
C MET A 70 22.25 9.88 10.54
N PHE A 71 21.27 10.79 10.60
CA PHE A 71 21.44 12.17 10.12
C PHE A 71 21.88 13.18 11.20
N ARG A 72 21.43 13.01 12.44
CA ARG A 72 21.53 14.02 13.51
C ARG A 72 22.10 13.48 14.82
N GLY A 73 22.40 12.19 14.90
CA GLY A 73 22.86 11.52 16.13
C GLY A 73 21.74 11.17 17.09
N LYS A 74 22.09 10.46 18.17
CA LYS A 74 21.13 9.87 19.13
C LYS A 74 20.29 10.89 19.88
N ASP A 75 20.87 12.03 20.23
CA ASP A 75 20.21 13.02 21.10
C ASP A 75 19.18 13.87 20.35
N ASN A 76 19.26 13.92 19.01
CA ASN A 76 18.43 14.77 18.15
C ASN A 76 17.67 13.95 17.09
N ALA A 77 17.32 12.69 17.43
CA ALA A 77 16.77 11.74 16.48
C ALA A 77 15.40 12.17 15.94
N LEU A 78 14.44 12.55 16.79
CA LEU A 78 13.12 12.99 16.33
C LEU A 78 13.06 14.50 16.15
N MET A 79 12.42 14.95 15.06
CA MET A 79 12.11 16.36 14.87
C MET A 79 10.99 16.80 15.84
N PRO A 80 10.95 18.09 16.27
CA PRO A 80 10.00 18.54 17.27
C PRO A 80 8.53 18.26 16.94
N ASN A 81 8.14 18.33 15.67
CA ASN A 81 6.76 18.13 15.22
C ASN A 81 6.30 16.66 15.21
N TRP A 82 7.22 15.68 15.21
CA TRP A 82 6.89 14.28 14.94
C TRP A 82 5.94 13.67 15.98
N LEU A 83 6.06 14.09 17.24
CA LEU A 83 5.18 13.62 18.34
C LEU A 83 3.85 14.39 18.41
N HIS A 84 3.65 15.42 17.59
CA HIS A 84 2.49 16.31 17.67
C HIS A 84 1.53 16.16 16.49
N ILE A 85 2.02 15.71 15.34
CA ILE A 85 1.23 15.46 14.14
C ILE A 85 1.75 14.21 13.43
N PRO A 86 0.86 13.37 12.85
CA PRO A 86 1.29 12.27 11.99
C PRO A 86 1.78 12.87 10.67
N ILE A 87 3.06 13.21 10.60
CA ILE A 87 3.64 13.82 9.40
C ILE A 87 3.50 12.83 8.23
N GLY A 88 3.23 13.38 7.06
CA GLY A 88 3.08 12.63 5.82
C GLY A 88 3.20 13.56 4.62
N TYR A 89 3.21 12.97 3.44
CA TYR A 89 3.39 13.70 2.19
C TYR A 89 2.60 13.05 1.05
N HIS A 90 2.35 13.82 -0.01
CA HIS A 90 1.70 13.30 -1.20
C HIS A 90 2.66 12.40 -1.97
N GLY A 91 2.29 11.13 -2.10
CA GLY A 91 2.97 10.18 -2.97
C GLY A 91 2.53 10.31 -4.43
N ARG A 92 3.03 9.43 -5.29
CA ARG A 92 2.69 9.43 -6.72
C ARG A 92 1.73 8.28 -7.07
N ALA A 93 0.45 8.59 -7.19
CA ALA A 93 -0.60 7.61 -7.51
C ALA A 93 -0.34 6.85 -8.83
N SER A 94 0.16 7.54 -9.86
CA SER A 94 0.39 6.96 -11.20
C SER A 94 1.43 5.83 -11.24
N SER A 95 2.24 5.67 -10.20
CA SER A 95 3.29 4.65 -10.11
C SER A 95 2.99 3.54 -9.09
N ILE A 96 1.78 3.51 -8.54
CA ILE A 96 1.33 2.36 -7.75
C ILE A 96 1.02 1.23 -8.72
N ILE A 97 1.65 0.08 -8.49
CA ILE A 97 1.59 -1.10 -9.37
C ILE A 97 1.17 -2.32 -8.57
N VAL A 98 0.55 -3.29 -9.24
CA VAL A 98 0.15 -4.56 -8.62
C VAL A 98 1.39 -5.44 -8.37
N SER A 99 1.30 -6.29 -7.34
CA SER A 99 2.34 -7.26 -7.02
C SER A 99 2.78 -8.09 -8.24
N GLY A 100 4.07 -8.42 -8.33
CA GLY A 100 4.67 -9.13 -9.45
C GLY A 100 5.11 -8.23 -10.63
N THR A 101 4.77 -6.94 -10.61
CA THR A 101 5.26 -5.99 -11.62
C THR A 101 6.75 -5.71 -11.41
N ASN A 102 7.56 -5.90 -12.45
CA ASN A 102 9.00 -5.61 -12.39
C ASN A 102 9.28 -4.10 -12.25
N ILE A 103 10.21 -3.75 -11.35
CA ILE A 103 10.66 -2.37 -11.14
C ILE A 103 12.02 -2.17 -11.80
N THR A 104 12.11 -1.21 -12.72
CA THR A 104 13.39 -0.83 -13.34
C THR A 104 14.18 0.07 -12.41
N ARG A 105 15.47 -0.24 -12.19
CA ARG A 105 16.37 0.60 -11.39
C ARG A 105 16.37 2.04 -11.92
N PRO A 106 15.98 3.05 -11.12
CA PRO A 106 15.87 4.41 -11.60
C PRO A 106 17.25 5.01 -11.89
N LYS A 107 17.25 5.96 -12.84
CA LYS A 107 18.38 6.86 -13.09
C LYS A 107 17.97 8.27 -12.66
N GLY A 108 18.92 9.04 -12.16
CA GLY A 108 18.67 10.39 -11.67
C GLY A 108 19.95 11.12 -11.32
N GLN A 109 19.79 12.32 -10.76
CA GLN A 109 20.92 13.10 -10.25
C GLN A 109 21.24 12.68 -8.82
N THR A 110 22.52 12.51 -8.51
CA THR A 110 23.03 12.27 -7.15
C THR A 110 24.23 13.18 -6.88
N LYS A 111 24.47 13.53 -5.60
CA LYS A 111 25.63 14.34 -5.18
C LYS A 111 26.57 13.54 -4.29
N PRO A 112 27.55 12.81 -4.87
CA PRO A 112 28.59 12.14 -4.09
C PRO A 112 29.44 13.13 -3.29
N ALA A 113 29.93 12.71 -2.12
CA ALA A 113 30.77 13.55 -1.25
C ALA A 113 32.06 14.02 -1.93
N ASN A 114 32.59 13.25 -2.87
CA ASN A 114 33.84 13.51 -3.60
C ASN A 114 33.64 14.19 -4.96
N SER A 115 32.46 14.72 -5.24
CA SER A 115 32.17 15.41 -6.51
C SER A 115 31.80 16.84 -6.23
N ASP A 116 32.24 17.79 -7.05
CA ASP A 116 31.88 19.21 -6.89
C ASP A 116 30.43 19.48 -7.34
N ASN A 117 29.95 18.77 -8.36
CA ASN A 117 28.62 18.94 -8.97
C ASN A 117 27.79 17.65 -8.89
N PRO A 118 26.44 17.71 -8.97
CA PRO A 118 25.63 16.51 -9.12
C PRO A 118 25.97 15.75 -10.40
N VAL A 119 25.88 14.42 -10.35
CA VAL A 119 26.11 13.53 -11.50
C VAL A 119 24.84 12.77 -11.85
N PHE A 120 24.61 12.55 -13.14
CA PHE A 120 23.50 11.74 -13.63
C PHE A 120 23.92 10.27 -13.81
N GLY A 121 23.11 9.33 -13.32
CA GLY A 121 23.39 7.90 -13.45
C GLY A 121 22.37 7.01 -12.75
N PRO A 122 22.55 5.68 -12.77
CA PRO A 122 21.70 4.76 -12.01
C PRO A 122 21.86 4.96 -10.50
N THR A 123 20.76 4.76 -9.74
CA THR A 123 20.84 4.79 -8.27
C THR A 123 21.78 3.70 -7.75
N LYS A 124 22.63 4.07 -6.78
CA LYS A 124 23.59 3.17 -6.11
C LYS A 124 23.05 2.58 -4.81
N LEU A 125 22.05 3.23 -4.22
CA LEU A 125 21.41 2.85 -2.96
C LEU A 125 19.92 2.69 -3.25
N LEU A 126 19.55 1.55 -3.85
CA LEU A 126 18.15 1.18 -4.03
C LEU A 126 17.72 0.43 -2.78
N ASP A 127 16.57 0.80 -2.23
CA ASP A 127 16.05 0.24 -0.98
C ASP A 127 14.57 -0.12 -1.12
N PHE A 128 14.02 -0.74 -0.08
CA PHE A 128 12.59 -0.98 0.07
C PHE A 128 12.09 -0.41 1.41
N GLU A 129 10.81 -0.05 1.44
CA GLU A 129 10.11 0.35 2.67
C GLU A 129 8.94 -0.62 2.88
N LEU A 130 8.85 -1.19 4.07
CA LEU A 130 7.77 -2.12 4.43
C LEU A 130 6.64 -1.33 5.09
N GLU A 131 5.48 -1.34 4.45
CA GLU A 131 4.34 -0.53 4.85
C GLU A 131 3.02 -1.31 4.77
N THR A 132 1.95 -0.68 5.28
CA THR A 132 0.58 -1.07 4.97
C THR A 132 -0.19 0.12 4.44
N GLY A 133 -1.05 -0.11 3.46
CA GLY A 133 -1.96 0.89 2.90
C GLY A 133 -3.41 0.55 3.23
N PHE A 134 -4.26 1.58 3.34
CA PHE A 134 -5.70 1.40 3.46
C PHE A 134 -6.41 2.25 2.40
N PHE A 135 -7.47 1.69 1.82
CA PHE A 135 -8.32 2.44 0.89
C PHE A 135 -9.35 3.26 1.66
N ILE A 136 -9.61 4.47 1.18
CA ILE A 136 -10.67 5.32 1.69
C ILE A 136 -12.02 4.86 1.12
N GLY A 137 -13.03 4.85 1.99
CA GLY A 137 -14.42 4.59 1.63
C GLY A 137 -15.13 5.83 1.08
N PRO A 138 -16.32 6.17 1.60
CA PRO A 138 -16.89 7.50 1.39
C PRO A 138 -15.93 8.58 1.91
N GLY A 139 -15.76 9.66 1.14
CA GLY A 139 -15.03 10.85 1.57
C GLY A 139 -15.77 11.64 2.65
N ASN A 140 -15.23 12.80 3.00
CA ASN A 140 -15.89 13.73 3.91
C ASN A 140 -17.21 14.23 3.31
N SER A 141 -18.26 14.29 4.14
CA SER A 141 -19.55 14.92 3.85
C SER A 141 -19.53 16.41 4.14
#